data_AF-A0A258R5Y5-F1
#
_entry.id   AF-A0A258R5Y5-F1
#
_cell.length_a   1.000
_cell.length_b   1.000
_cell.length_c   1.000
_cell.angle_alpha   90.00
_cell.angle_beta   90.00
_cell.angle_gamma   90.00
#
_symmetry.space_group_name_H-M   'P 1'
#
loop_
_entity.id
_entity.type
_entity.pdbx_description
1 polymer ?
#
loop_
_entity_poly.entity_id
_entity_poly.type
_entity_poly.pdbx_seq_one_letter_code
_entity_poly.pdbx_strand_id
1 'polypeptide(L)'
;MAILPIKDLHTRPPVTGWAPFALGFRPFFLAAGLLSLLLMGVWMAVLHGSLVPAELPPALWHGHEMVFGFAVAVIAGFLLTATQNWTGLRMPSGTPLAALFVLWLTGRLGFLIPGLPVGLVALLDLAFLPVLAAVLAVPILKAKQFHNYPFPLMLLALACANALVHADALGWTSGTARIGLHLAVYAVVAMMMVMGGRVIPSFTDNKLGSRARRWPLLERLLPVATLGALAAALVAPVSPVTALFAAVAALMHGVRLAGWYTGKLWSVPLLWILHLGYAWIVLGFALMALTAIGLNVSASSALHAFTAGAIGALT
;
A
#
# COMPACT_ATOMS: atom_id res chain seq x y z
N MET A 1 4.89 -4.15 -30.62
CA MET A 1 3.67 -4.42 -29.82
C MET A 1 3.33 -5.88 -30.06
N ALA A 2 3.47 -6.75 -29.06
CA ALA A 2 2.94 -8.11 -29.19
C ALA A 2 1.42 -8.00 -29.04
N ILE A 3 0.71 -7.96 -30.16
CA ILE A 3 -0.72 -8.19 -30.20
C ILE A 3 -0.91 -9.60 -29.65
N LEU A 4 -1.51 -9.74 -28.47
CA LEU A 4 -1.83 -11.05 -27.92
C LEU A 4 -2.74 -11.75 -28.95
N PRO A 5 -2.28 -12.83 -29.60
CA PRO A 5 -3.11 -13.56 -30.54
C PRO A 5 -4.34 -14.06 -29.79
N ILE A 6 -5.53 -13.93 -30.39
CA ILE A 6 -6.80 -14.40 -29.79
C ILE A 6 -6.72 -15.88 -29.35
N LYS A 7 -5.82 -16.67 -29.96
CA LYS A 7 -5.51 -18.06 -29.56
C LYS A 7 -5.03 -18.20 -28.11
N ASP A 8 -4.38 -17.20 -27.52
CA ASP A 8 -3.90 -17.26 -26.12
C ASP A 8 -5.01 -17.11 -25.07
N LEU A 9 -6.21 -16.67 -25.46
CA LEU A 9 -7.37 -16.64 -24.56
C LEU A 9 -7.93 -18.05 -24.30
N HIS A 10 -7.70 -18.99 -25.22
CA HIS A 10 -8.19 -20.37 -25.12
C HIS A 10 -7.23 -21.33 -24.40
N THR A 11 -6.01 -20.90 -24.09
CA THR A 11 -5.01 -21.73 -23.38
C THR A 11 -5.06 -21.56 -21.86
N ARG A 12 -5.85 -20.62 -21.35
CA ARG A 12 -6.05 -20.44 -19.92
C ARG A 12 -7.10 -21.44 -19.44
N PRO A 13 -6.74 -22.38 -18.54
CA PRO A 13 -7.72 -23.29 -17.99
C PRO A 13 -8.83 -22.49 -17.30
N PRO A 14 -10.09 -22.94 -17.40
CA PRO A 14 -11.21 -22.24 -16.80
C PRO A 14 -10.97 -22.05 -15.30
N VAL A 15 -11.46 -20.92 -14.78
CA VAL A 15 -11.40 -20.61 -13.36
C VAL A 15 -12.32 -21.60 -12.63
N THR A 16 -11.74 -22.65 -12.03
CA THR A 16 -12.48 -23.70 -11.31
C THR A 16 -12.55 -23.40 -9.81
N GLY A 17 -13.68 -23.73 -9.19
CA GLY A 17 -13.90 -23.62 -7.74
C GLY A 17 -14.84 -22.49 -7.33
N TRP A 18 -15.01 -22.31 -6.01
CA TRP A 18 -15.91 -21.30 -5.47
C TRP A 18 -15.44 -19.88 -5.84
N ALA A 19 -16.33 -19.08 -6.43
CA ALA A 19 -15.98 -17.84 -7.09
C ALA A 19 -15.12 -16.86 -6.25
N PRO A 20 -15.38 -16.65 -4.94
CA PRO A 20 -14.56 -15.76 -4.11
C PRO A 20 -13.10 -16.16 -4.01
N PHE A 21 -12.76 -17.46 -4.03
CA PHE A 21 -11.38 -17.93 -3.90
C PHE A 21 -10.77 -18.40 -5.21
N ALA A 22 -11.41 -18.11 -6.33
CA ALA A 22 -10.93 -18.57 -7.62
C ALA A 22 -9.80 -17.69 -8.20
N LEU A 23 -9.69 -16.43 -7.75
CA LEU A 23 -8.65 -15.48 -8.15
C LEU A 23 -8.18 -14.66 -6.94
N GLY A 24 -6.87 -14.42 -6.84
CA GLY A 24 -6.22 -13.78 -5.70
C GLY A 24 -6.83 -12.42 -5.30
N PHE A 25 -7.25 -11.59 -6.24
CA PHE A 25 -7.84 -10.29 -5.91
C PHE A 25 -9.24 -10.36 -5.29
N ARG A 26 -10.03 -11.40 -5.61
CA ARG A 26 -11.46 -11.43 -5.31
C ARG A 26 -11.78 -11.34 -3.81
N PRO A 27 -11.19 -12.17 -2.92
CA PRO A 27 -11.56 -12.13 -1.51
C PRO A 27 -11.02 -10.86 -0.85
N PHE A 28 -9.81 -10.43 -1.23
CA PHE A 28 -9.15 -9.28 -0.63
C PHE A 28 -9.74 -7.93 -1.05
N PHE A 29 -10.08 -7.73 -2.33
CA PHE A 29 -10.75 -6.49 -2.76
C PHE A 29 -12.17 -6.39 -2.24
N LEU A 30 -12.92 -7.50 -2.22
CA LEU A 30 -14.24 -7.53 -1.60
C LEU A 30 -14.15 -7.20 -0.11
N ALA A 31 -13.21 -7.80 0.61
CA ALA A 31 -13.00 -7.52 2.03
C ALA A 31 -12.54 -6.08 2.26
N ALA A 32 -11.65 -5.52 1.45
CA ALA A 32 -11.23 -4.12 1.58
C ALA A 32 -12.41 -3.16 1.42
N GLY A 33 -13.29 -3.38 0.44
CA GLY A 33 -14.49 -2.56 0.23
C GLY A 33 -15.52 -2.68 1.37
N LEU A 34 -15.72 -3.88 1.92
CA LEU A 34 -16.60 -4.05 3.08
C LEU A 34 -15.99 -3.46 4.35
N LEU A 35 -14.70 -3.70 4.57
CA LEU A 35 -13.97 -3.27 5.75
C LEU A 35 -13.86 -1.74 5.81
N SER A 36 -13.71 -1.04 4.68
CA SER A 36 -13.69 0.43 4.67
C SER A 36 -15.00 1.04 5.17
N LEU A 37 -16.15 0.48 4.76
CA LEU A 37 -17.47 0.90 5.24
C LEU A 37 -17.64 0.60 6.74
N LEU A 38 -17.29 -0.63 7.15
CA LEU A 38 -17.43 -1.06 8.54
C LEU A 38 -16.53 -0.27 9.48
N LEU A 39 -15.24 -0.14 9.16
CA LEU A 39 -14.27 0.58 9.99
C LEU A 39 -14.60 2.08 10.07
N MET A 40 -15.12 2.68 9.01
CA MET A 40 -15.58 4.07 9.08
C MET A 40 -16.77 4.20 10.03
N GLY A 41 -17.73 3.26 9.97
CA GLY A 41 -18.85 3.21 10.91
C GLY A 41 -18.40 3.04 12.36
N VAL A 42 -17.49 2.10 12.62
CA VAL A 42 -16.90 1.89 13.97
C VAL A 42 -16.13 3.14 14.41
N TRP A 43 -15.37 3.76 13.52
CA TRP A 43 -14.62 4.97 13.83
C TRP A 43 -15.52 6.13 14.24
N MET A 44 -16.64 6.34 13.54
CA MET A 44 -17.64 7.35 13.93
C MET A 44 -18.25 7.06 15.30
N ALA A 45 -18.56 5.78 15.58
CA ALA A 45 -19.05 5.36 16.89
C ALA A 45 -18.01 5.60 18.01
N VAL A 46 -16.73 5.36 17.74
CA VAL A 46 -15.62 5.62 18.67
C VAL A 46 -15.43 7.13 18.91
N LEU A 47 -15.50 7.96 17.86
CA LEU A 47 -15.45 9.43 17.98
C LEU A 47 -16.60 10.00 18.81
N HIS A 48 -17.79 9.39 18.73
CA HIS A 48 -18.95 9.75 19.54
C HIS A 48 -18.90 9.19 20.97
N GLY A 49 -17.84 8.45 21.33
CA GLY A 49 -17.66 7.85 22.66
C GLY A 49 -18.56 6.63 22.93
N SER A 50 -19.25 6.11 21.91
CA SER A 50 -20.15 4.96 22.07
C SER A 50 -19.45 3.60 22.07
N LEU A 51 -18.19 3.54 21.62
CA LEU A 51 -17.36 2.34 21.58
C LEU A 51 -15.92 2.70 21.98
N VAL A 52 -15.25 1.80 22.70
CA VAL A 52 -13.82 1.93 23.05
C VAL A 52 -13.11 0.66 22.60
N PRO A 53 -12.16 0.73 21.64
CA PRO A 53 -11.35 -0.41 21.25
C PRO A 53 -10.51 -0.89 22.45
N ALA A 54 -10.49 -2.20 22.69
CA ALA A 54 -10.06 -2.76 23.97
C ALA A 54 -8.54 -2.69 24.25
N GLU A 55 -7.69 -2.63 23.21
CA GLU A 55 -6.25 -2.91 23.38
C GLU A 55 -5.31 -1.78 22.93
N LEU A 56 -5.77 -0.87 22.07
CA LEU A 56 -4.98 0.24 21.56
C LEU A 56 -5.73 1.55 21.78
N PRO A 57 -5.02 2.65 22.05
CA PRO A 57 -5.61 3.99 22.00
C PRO A 57 -6.40 4.17 20.69
N PRO A 58 -7.62 4.73 20.72
CA PRO A 58 -8.53 4.78 19.58
C PRO A 58 -7.90 5.19 18.24
N ALA A 59 -7.08 6.25 18.25
CA ALA A 59 -6.41 6.74 17.04
C ALA A 59 -5.32 5.78 16.51
N LEU A 60 -4.61 5.07 17.39
CA LEU A 60 -3.63 4.06 16.99
C LEU A 60 -4.32 2.83 16.41
N TRP A 61 -5.42 2.38 17.03
CA TRP A 61 -6.25 1.31 16.49
C TRP A 61 -6.78 1.68 15.10
N HIS A 62 -7.35 2.87 14.95
CA HIS A 62 -7.85 3.34 13.64
C HIS A 62 -6.75 3.36 12.59
N GLY A 63 -5.60 3.97 12.89
CA GLY A 63 -4.45 3.98 11.97
C GLY A 63 -3.96 2.57 11.62
N HIS A 64 -3.91 1.68 12.60
CA HIS A 64 -3.54 0.27 12.41
C HIS A 64 -4.51 -0.44 11.46
N GLU A 65 -5.81 -0.28 11.64
CA GLU A 65 -6.82 -0.91 10.80
C GLU A 65 -6.87 -0.31 9.38
N MET A 66 -6.63 1.00 9.23
CA MET A 66 -6.53 1.64 7.90
C MET A 66 -5.33 1.11 7.09
N VAL A 67 -4.20 0.83 7.73
CA VAL A 67 -3.00 0.39 7.03
C VAL A 67 -2.93 -1.13 6.91
N PHE A 68 -2.98 -1.86 8.03
CA PHE A 68 -2.80 -3.31 8.06
C PHE A 68 -4.08 -4.11 7.80
N GLY A 69 -5.24 -3.50 8.02
CA GLY A 69 -6.52 -4.06 7.61
C GLY A 69 -6.80 -3.71 6.15
N PHE A 70 -7.16 -2.46 5.90
CA PHE A 70 -7.61 -1.98 4.59
C PHE A 70 -6.50 -1.98 3.53
N ALA A 71 -5.44 -1.19 3.70
CA ALA A 71 -4.45 -1.01 2.63
C ALA A 71 -3.70 -2.31 2.30
N VAL A 72 -3.36 -3.12 3.31
CA VAL A 72 -2.74 -4.44 3.13
C VAL A 72 -3.66 -5.43 2.41
N ALA A 73 -4.98 -5.40 2.64
CA ALA A 73 -5.90 -6.22 1.85
C ALA A 73 -5.85 -5.83 0.37
N VAL A 74 -5.89 -4.55 0.04
CA VAL A 74 -5.75 -4.08 -1.34
C VAL A 74 -4.40 -4.50 -1.93
N ILE A 75 -3.30 -4.31 -1.20
CA ILE A 75 -1.95 -4.72 -1.62
C ILE A 75 -1.91 -6.23 -1.89
N ALA A 76 -2.49 -7.07 -1.02
CA ALA A 76 -2.53 -8.51 -1.20
C ALA A 76 -3.30 -8.90 -2.46
N GLY A 77 -4.50 -8.36 -2.66
CA GLY A 77 -5.32 -8.64 -3.84
C GLY A 77 -4.63 -8.22 -5.14
N PHE A 78 -3.99 -7.04 -5.12
CA PHE A 78 -3.21 -6.53 -6.24
C PHE A 78 -2.00 -7.42 -6.53
N LEU A 79 -1.15 -7.69 -5.54
CA LEU A 79 0.12 -8.39 -5.73
C LEU A 79 -0.05 -9.87 -6.08
N LEU A 80 -1.07 -10.55 -5.54
CA LEU A 80 -1.40 -11.92 -5.94
C LEU A 80 -1.76 -11.99 -7.43
N THR A 81 -2.45 -10.98 -7.95
CA THR A 81 -2.82 -10.91 -9.37
C THR A 81 -1.64 -10.46 -10.24
N ALA A 82 -0.92 -9.44 -9.80
CA ALA A 82 0.22 -8.87 -10.53
C ALA A 82 1.36 -9.88 -10.64
N THR A 83 1.67 -10.62 -9.57
CA THR A 83 2.73 -11.64 -9.57
C THR A 83 2.41 -12.78 -10.53
N GLN A 84 1.15 -13.23 -10.61
CA GLN A 84 0.73 -14.19 -11.62
C GLN A 84 1.00 -13.66 -13.04
N ASN A 85 0.65 -12.39 -13.29
CA ASN A 85 0.85 -11.78 -14.61
C ASN A 85 2.32 -11.59 -14.97
N TRP A 86 3.18 -11.23 -13.99
CA TRP A 86 4.61 -11.02 -14.23
C TRP A 86 5.37 -12.33 -14.43
N THR A 87 5.01 -13.37 -13.67
CA THR A 87 5.76 -14.63 -13.63
C THR A 87 5.20 -15.68 -14.59
N GLY A 88 3.93 -15.55 -14.99
CA GLY A 88 3.19 -16.58 -15.71
C GLY A 88 2.88 -17.83 -14.86
N LEU A 89 3.32 -17.86 -13.60
CA LEU A 89 3.12 -18.98 -12.69
C LEU A 89 1.80 -18.82 -11.96
N ARG A 90 1.12 -19.94 -11.72
CA ARG A 90 -0.14 -19.95 -10.97
C ARG A 90 0.10 -19.49 -9.53
N MET A 91 -0.72 -18.54 -9.09
CA MET A 91 -0.78 -18.08 -7.70
C MET A 91 -1.82 -18.88 -6.91
N PRO A 92 -1.82 -18.81 -5.57
CA PRO A 92 -2.80 -19.52 -4.74
C PRO A 92 -4.24 -19.24 -5.18
N SER A 93 -5.03 -20.31 -5.28
CA SER A 93 -6.47 -20.33 -5.59
C SER A 93 -7.12 -21.47 -4.83
N GLY A 94 -8.44 -21.42 -4.62
CA GLY A 94 -9.19 -22.39 -3.81
C GLY A 94 -8.75 -22.38 -2.34
N THR A 95 -8.53 -23.56 -1.76
CA THR A 95 -8.20 -23.73 -0.34
C THR A 95 -6.93 -22.98 0.11
N PRO A 96 -5.80 -23.01 -0.62
CA PRO A 96 -4.63 -22.19 -0.28
C PRO A 96 -4.92 -20.68 -0.18
N LEU A 97 -5.75 -20.14 -1.09
CA LEU A 97 -6.14 -18.72 -1.04
C LEU A 97 -7.10 -18.45 0.12
N ALA A 98 -8.04 -19.36 0.39
CA ALA A 98 -8.93 -19.27 1.54
C ALA A 98 -8.15 -19.26 2.86
N ALA A 99 -7.14 -20.13 3.01
CA ALA A 99 -6.28 -20.17 4.20
C ALA A 99 -5.51 -18.86 4.39
N LEU A 100 -4.95 -18.30 3.30
CA LEU A 100 -4.26 -17.01 3.33
C LEU A 100 -5.21 -15.86 3.71
N PHE A 101 -6.45 -15.89 3.20
CA PHE A 101 -7.47 -14.90 3.53
C PHE A 101 -7.94 -15.01 4.99
N VAL A 102 -8.15 -16.24 5.49
CA VAL A 102 -8.51 -16.48 6.90
C VAL A 102 -7.40 -16.00 7.82
N LEU A 103 -6.13 -16.26 7.48
CA LEU A 103 -4.99 -15.76 8.25
C LEU A 103 -5.01 -14.22 8.41
N TRP A 104 -5.26 -13.50 7.31
CA TRP A 104 -5.46 -12.04 7.36
C TRP A 104 -6.66 -11.66 8.24
N LEU A 105 -7.80 -12.32 8.03
CA LEU A 105 -9.03 -12.02 8.76
C LEU A 105 -8.89 -12.25 10.27
N THR A 106 -8.17 -13.29 10.69
CA THR A 106 -7.95 -13.59 12.11
C THR A 106 -7.19 -12.50 12.85
N GLY A 107 -6.23 -11.83 12.20
CA GLY A 107 -5.52 -10.70 12.79
C GLY A 107 -6.44 -9.52 13.11
N ARG A 108 -7.51 -9.35 12.31
CA ARG A 108 -8.52 -8.29 12.50
C ARG A 108 -9.53 -8.65 13.56
N LEU A 109 -10.05 -9.88 13.51
CA LEU A 109 -11.02 -10.37 14.48
C LEU A 109 -10.44 -10.50 15.89
N GLY A 110 -9.12 -10.68 16.02
CA GLY A 110 -8.44 -10.74 17.31
C GLY A 110 -8.73 -9.51 18.19
N PHE A 111 -8.74 -8.31 17.62
CA PHE A 111 -9.04 -7.06 18.35
C PHE A 111 -10.51 -6.92 18.78
N LEU A 112 -11.41 -7.73 18.23
CA LEU A 112 -12.85 -7.65 18.48
C LEU A 112 -13.35 -8.67 19.50
N ILE A 113 -12.51 -9.64 19.88
CA ILE A 113 -12.89 -10.72 20.80
C ILE A 113 -12.37 -10.36 22.20
N PRO A 114 -13.25 -9.99 23.15
CA PRO A 114 -12.82 -9.64 24.50
C PRO A 114 -12.16 -10.82 25.21
N GLY A 115 -11.06 -10.56 25.92
CA GLY A 115 -10.38 -11.56 26.76
C GLY A 115 -9.40 -12.49 26.02
N LEU A 116 -9.15 -12.28 24.71
CA LEU A 116 -8.04 -12.95 24.05
C LEU A 116 -6.69 -12.48 24.63
N PRO A 117 -5.70 -13.38 24.76
CA PRO A 117 -4.36 -12.96 25.14
C PRO A 117 -3.76 -12.04 24.07
N VAL A 118 -3.26 -10.86 24.47
CA VAL A 118 -2.66 -9.88 23.55
C VAL A 118 -1.54 -10.48 22.70
N GLY A 119 -0.75 -11.41 23.28
CA GLY A 119 0.30 -12.13 22.54
C GLY A 119 -0.24 -13.02 21.41
N LEU A 120 -1.43 -13.60 21.57
CA LEU A 120 -2.09 -14.37 20.52
C LEU A 120 -2.63 -13.47 19.42
N VAL A 121 -3.23 -12.32 19.78
CA VAL A 121 -3.67 -11.30 18.81
C VAL A 121 -2.48 -10.84 17.96
N ALA A 122 -1.38 -10.47 18.61
CA ALA A 122 -0.13 -10.08 17.94
C ALA A 122 0.40 -11.17 17.01
N LEU A 123 0.43 -12.43 17.45
CA LEU A 123 0.91 -13.54 16.63
C LEU A 123 0.07 -13.72 15.35
N LEU A 124 -1.27 -13.75 15.49
CA LEU A 124 -2.18 -13.90 14.36
C LEU A 124 -2.05 -12.75 13.38
N ASP A 125 -1.92 -11.53 13.90
CA ASP A 125 -1.85 -10.32 13.10
C ASP A 125 -0.51 -10.16 12.36
N LEU A 126 0.59 -10.54 13.00
CA LEU A 126 1.93 -10.49 12.40
C LEU A 126 2.17 -11.57 11.35
N ALA A 127 1.50 -12.72 11.46
CA ALA A 127 1.78 -13.88 10.61
C ALA A 127 1.46 -13.64 9.12
N PHE A 128 0.45 -12.83 8.80
CA PHE A 128 -0.02 -12.66 7.43
C PHE A 128 1.03 -12.10 6.47
N LEU A 129 1.72 -11.01 6.85
CA LEU A 129 2.63 -10.29 5.96
C LEU A 129 3.87 -11.11 5.56
N PRO A 130 4.58 -11.80 6.47
CA PRO A 130 5.67 -12.70 6.11
C PRO A 130 5.22 -13.86 5.22
N VAL A 131 4.04 -14.44 5.50
CA VAL A 131 3.48 -15.54 4.69
C VAL A 131 3.18 -15.04 3.28
N LEU A 132 2.51 -13.89 3.14
CA LEU A 132 2.26 -13.28 1.84
C LEU A 132 3.57 -12.97 1.11
N ALA A 133 4.57 -12.40 1.79
CA ALA A 133 5.88 -12.12 1.20
C ALA A 133 6.54 -13.39 0.64
N ALA A 134 6.50 -14.51 1.38
CA ALA A 134 7.03 -15.79 0.92
C ALA A 134 6.24 -16.34 -0.29
N VAL A 135 4.91 -16.28 -0.24
CA VAL A 135 4.02 -16.69 -1.34
C VAL A 135 4.33 -15.95 -2.64
N LEU A 136 4.67 -14.66 -2.56
CA LEU A 136 5.06 -13.86 -3.72
C LEU A 136 6.51 -14.08 -4.15
N ALA A 137 7.44 -14.24 -3.19
CA ALA A 137 8.87 -14.37 -3.47
C ALA A 137 9.20 -15.63 -4.28
N VAL A 138 8.58 -16.77 -3.93
CA VAL A 138 8.84 -18.06 -4.58
C VAL A 138 8.64 -18.01 -6.11
N PRO A 139 7.47 -17.61 -6.65
CA PRO A 139 7.27 -17.52 -8.10
C PRO A 139 8.14 -16.45 -8.76
N ILE A 140 8.40 -15.32 -8.09
CA ILE A 140 9.28 -14.26 -8.60
C ILE A 140 10.69 -14.78 -8.83
N LEU A 141 11.24 -15.52 -7.85
CA LEU A 141 12.56 -16.13 -7.95
C LEU A 141 12.60 -17.23 -9.00
N LYS A 142 11.59 -18.12 -9.02
CA LYS A 142 11.48 -19.21 -10.00
C LYS A 142 11.41 -18.68 -11.45
N ALA A 143 10.65 -17.62 -11.68
CA ALA A 143 10.52 -16.99 -13.00
C ALA A 143 11.63 -15.97 -13.32
N LYS A 144 12.62 -15.80 -12.42
CA LYS A 144 13.74 -14.85 -12.54
C LYS A 144 13.30 -13.40 -12.80
N GLN A 145 12.13 -13.01 -12.28
CA GLN A 145 11.55 -11.68 -12.43
C GLN A 145 12.08 -10.72 -11.35
N PHE A 146 13.40 -10.61 -11.20
CA PHE A 146 14.06 -9.91 -10.08
C PHE A 146 13.67 -8.44 -9.92
N HIS A 147 13.25 -7.78 -11.00
CA HIS A 147 12.75 -6.41 -10.95
C HIS A 147 11.42 -6.24 -10.15
N ASN A 148 10.78 -7.34 -9.77
CA ASN A 148 9.59 -7.40 -8.91
C ASN A 148 9.90 -7.84 -7.47
N TYR A 149 11.15 -8.22 -7.17
CA TYR A 149 11.58 -8.61 -5.83
C TYR A 149 11.47 -7.51 -4.76
N PRO A 150 11.47 -6.20 -5.08
CA PRO A 150 11.20 -5.18 -4.06
C PRO A 150 9.84 -5.33 -3.34
N PHE A 151 8.81 -5.93 -3.96
CA PHE A 151 7.49 -6.06 -3.32
C PHE A 151 7.49 -6.99 -2.10
N PRO A 152 8.02 -8.23 -2.17
CA PRO A 152 8.25 -9.05 -0.98
C PRO A 152 9.04 -8.32 0.13
N LEU A 153 10.08 -7.57 -0.23
CA LEU A 153 10.87 -6.81 0.76
C LEU A 153 10.06 -5.71 1.44
N MET A 154 9.24 -4.98 0.68
CA MET A 154 8.35 -3.96 1.24
C MET A 154 7.24 -4.58 2.11
N LEU A 155 6.77 -5.80 1.82
CA LEU A 155 5.86 -6.54 2.71
C LEU A 155 6.55 -6.94 4.03
N LEU A 156 7.83 -7.30 4.00
CA LEU A 156 8.60 -7.54 5.22
C LEU A 156 8.84 -6.24 6.00
N ALA A 157 9.03 -5.11 5.32
CA ALA A 157 9.08 -3.81 5.98
C ALA A 157 7.75 -3.47 6.68
N LEU A 158 6.60 -3.79 6.06
CA LEU A 158 5.29 -3.71 6.70
C LEU A 158 5.19 -4.68 7.90
N ALA A 159 5.74 -5.89 7.81
CA ALA A 159 5.74 -6.83 8.93
C ALA A 159 6.55 -6.27 10.12
N CYS A 160 7.73 -5.69 9.87
CA CYS A 160 8.52 -5.01 10.89
C CYS A 160 7.77 -3.80 11.48
N ALA A 161 7.10 -3.03 10.64
CA ALA A 161 6.27 -1.90 11.06
C ALA A 161 5.13 -2.35 11.98
N ASN A 162 4.47 -3.47 11.66
CA ASN A 162 3.44 -4.05 12.50
C ASN A 162 4.01 -4.58 13.82
N ALA A 163 5.19 -5.20 13.77
CA ALA A 163 5.86 -5.70 14.96
C ALA A 163 6.19 -4.57 15.95
N LEU A 164 6.51 -3.36 15.47
CA LEU A 164 6.69 -2.19 16.32
C LEU A 164 5.38 -1.79 17.04
N VAL A 165 4.23 -1.88 16.36
CA VAL A 165 2.92 -1.60 16.98
C VAL A 165 2.61 -2.61 18.07
N HIS A 166 2.78 -3.90 17.78
CA HIS A 166 2.52 -4.97 18.74
C HIS A 166 3.54 -4.99 19.89
N ALA A 167 4.80 -4.62 19.66
CA ALA A 167 5.81 -4.50 20.71
C ALA A 167 5.49 -3.37 21.71
N ASP A 168 4.89 -2.27 21.27
CA ASP A 168 4.35 -1.22 22.15
C ASP A 168 3.13 -1.74 22.93
N ALA A 169 2.19 -2.39 22.23
CA ALA A 169 0.97 -2.94 22.84
C ALA A 169 1.24 -4.00 23.91
N LEU A 170 2.28 -4.83 23.71
CA LEU A 170 2.75 -5.83 24.67
C LEU A 170 3.60 -5.24 25.81
N GLY A 171 3.91 -3.94 25.76
CA GLY A 171 4.76 -3.26 26.75
C GLY A 171 6.25 -3.61 26.66
N TRP A 172 6.72 -4.22 25.56
CA TRP A 172 8.14 -4.53 25.34
C TRP A 172 8.95 -3.29 24.98
N THR A 173 8.29 -2.28 24.43
CA THR A 173 8.86 -0.98 24.06
C THR A 173 7.87 0.13 24.38
N SER A 174 8.29 1.38 24.31
CA SER A 174 7.42 2.54 24.55
C SER A 174 7.47 3.53 23.39
N GLY A 175 6.31 3.85 22.81
CA GLY A 175 6.18 4.88 21.77
C GLY A 175 6.56 4.43 20.35
N THR A 176 6.85 3.15 20.17
CA THR A 176 7.20 2.53 18.88
C THR A 176 5.98 2.33 17.98
N ALA A 177 4.75 2.30 18.50
CA ALA A 177 3.55 2.13 17.68
C ALA A 177 3.36 3.26 16.67
N ARG A 178 3.63 4.52 17.07
CA ARG A 178 3.56 5.66 16.13
C ARG A 178 4.60 5.54 15.03
N ILE A 179 5.83 5.13 15.38
CA ILE A 179 6.91 4.90 14.42
C ILE A 179 6.53 3.77 13.47
N GLY A 180 5.96 2.69 13.99
CA GLY A 180 5.42 1.57 13.22
C GLY A 180 4.38 2.02 12.20
N LEU A 181 3.37 2.80 12.61
CA LEU A 181 2.36 3.31 11.67
C LEU A 181 2.94 4.21 10.58
N HIS A 182 3.88 5.10 10.91
CA HIS A 182 4.55 5.93 9.90
C HIS A 182 5.38 5.08 8.94
N LEU A 183 6.17 4.13 9.46
CA LEU A 183 6.95 3.21 8.64
C LEU A 183 6.06 2.42 7.69
N ALA A 184 4.89 1.98 8.17
CA ALA A 184 3.93 1.25 7.37
C ALA A 184 3.36 2.10 6.23
N VAL A 185 2.89 3.32 6.52
CA VAL A 185 2.42 4.25 5.48
C VAL A 185 3.51 4.56 4.47
N TYR A 186 4.74 4.79 4.93
CA TYR A 186 5.88 5.08 4.06
C TYR A 186 6.26 3.90 3.16
N ALA A 187 6.16 2.66 3.66
CA ALA A 187 6.31 1.47 2.85
C ALA A 187 5.24 1.38 1.76
N VAL A 188 3.98 1.71 2.07
CA VAL A 188 2.90 1.78 1.07
C VAL A 188 3.16 2.88 0.03
N VAL A 189 3.57 4.07 0.45
CA VAL A 189 3.93 5.17 -0.47
C VAL A 189 5.08 4.75 -1.39
N ALA A 190 6.09 4.04 -0.88
CA ALA A 190 7.18 3.50 -1.70
C ALA A 190 6.68 2.45 -2.72
N MET A 191 5.76 1.57 -2.34
CA MET A 191 5.10 0.64 -3.27
C MET A 191 4.34 1.41 -4.37
N MET A 192 3.59 2.45 -4.00
CA MET A 192 2.84 3.29 -4.94
C MET A 192 3.74 4.08 -5.89
N MET A 193 4.91 4.55 -5.43
CA MET A 193 5.92 5.17 -6.31
C MET A 193 6.37 4.18 -7.40
N VAL A 194 6.69 2.93 -7.02
CA VAL A 194 7.13 1.89 -7.96
C VAL A 194 5.99 1.51 -8.91
N MET A 195 4.81 1.21 -8.37
CA MET A 195 3.66 0.75 -9.15
C MET A 195 3.09 1.85 -10.03
N GLY A 196 2.92 3.06 -9.51
CA GLY A 196 2.41 4.22 -10.24
C GLY A 196 3.27 4.52 -11.47
N GLY A 197 4.60 4.40 -11.35
CA GLY A 197 5.54 4.55 -12.46
C GLY A 197 5.42 3.54 -13.60
N ARG A 198 4.80 2.39 -13.34
CA ARG A 198 4.59 1.33 -14.33
C ARG A 198 3.17 1.38 -14.87
N VAL A 199 2.19 1.45 -13.97
CA VAL A 199 0.77 1.33 -14.23
C VAL A 199 0.23 2.58 -14.91
N ILE A 200 0.41 3.75 -14.30
CA ILE A 200 -0.20 5.00 -14.78
C ILE A 200 0.21 5.30 -16.23
N PRO A 201 1.51 5.40 -16.58
CA PRO A 201 1.90 5.65 -17.96
C PRO A 201 1.49 4.52 -18.91
N SER A 202 1.48 3.25 -18.47
CA SER A 202 1.01 2.16 -19.33
C SER A 202 -0.48 2.28 -19.66
N PHE A 203 -1.33 2.66 -18.69
CA PHE A 203 -2.76 2.87 -18.93
C PHE A 203 -3.00 4.09 -19.82
N THR A 204 -2.27 5.19 -19.59
CA THR A 204 -2.35 6.40 -20.40
C THR A 204 -1.97 6.12 -21.85
N ASP A 205 -0.82 5.50 -22.08
CA ASP A 205 -0.30 5.22 -23.43
C ASP A 205 -1.19 4.24 -24.19
N ASN A 206 -1.64 3.17 -23.53
CA ASN A 206 -2.51 2.18 -24.16
C ASN A 206 -3.90 2.74 -24.52
N LYS A 207 -4.46 3.61 -23.67
CA LYS A 207 -5.82 4.13 -23.88
C LYS A 207 -5.88 5.33 -24.82
N LEU A 208 -4.86 6.17 -24.82
CA LEU A 208 -4.84 7.43 -25.59
C LEU A 208 -3.97 7.36 -26.85
N GLY A 209 -3.21 6.27 -27.05
CA GLY A 209 -2.21 6.18 -28.12
C GLY A 209 -1.08 7.20 -27.93
N SER A 210 -0.86 7.65 -26.70
CA SER A 210 0.20 8.60 -26.35
C SER A 210 1.52 7.88 -26.05
N ARG A 211 2.55 8.69 -25.79
CA ARG A 211 3.79 8.20 -25.21
C ARG A 211 4.20 9.08 -24.04
N ALA A 212 4.00 8.57 -22.83
CA ALA A 212 4.40 9.23 -21.60
C ALA A 212 5.91 9.50 -21.64
N ARG A 213 6.29 10.76 -21.36
CA ARG A 213 7.70 11.16 -21.32
C ARG A 213 8.35 10.54 -20.09
N ARG A 214 9.49 9.89 -20.32
CA ARG A 214 10.32 9.30 -19.27
C ARG A 214 11.72 9.88 -19.34
N TRP A 215 12.23 10.34 -18.20
CA TRP A 215 13.59 10.86 -18.08
C TRP A 215 14.44 9.83 -17.33
N PRO A 216 15.43 9.18 -17.99
CA PRO A 216 16.18 8.08 -17.38
C PRO A 216 16.87 8.45 -16.06
N LEU A 217 17.43 9.67 -15.99
CA LEU A 217 18.08 10.16 -14.77
C LEU A 217 17.07 10.36 -13.62
N LEU A 218 15.89 10.92 -13.92
CA LEU A 218 14.82 11.10 -12.96
C LEU A 218 14.38 9.75 -12.38
N GLU A 219 14.11 8.76 -13.24
CA GLU A 219 13.67 7.42 -12.81
C GLU A 219 14.71 6.69 -11.97
N ARG A 220 16.01 6.93 -12.22
CA ARG A 220 17.11 6.36 -11.43
C ARG A 220 17.25 7.01 -10.07
N LEU A 221 17.09 8.34 -9.98
CA LEU A 221 17.28 9.10 -8.75
C LEU A 221 16.03 9.16 -7.87
N LEU A 222 14.83 8.97 -8.46
CA LEU A 222 13.56 9.11 -7.74
C LEU A 222 13.48 8.20 -6.51
N PRO A 223 13.83 6.90 -6.56
CA PRO A 223 13.81 6.05 -5.36
C PRO A 223 14.73 6.56 -4.25
N VAL A 224 15.88 7.16 -4.59
CA VAL A 224 16.81 7.71 -3.61
C VAL A 224 16.20 8.92 -2.90
N ALA A 225 15.59 9.84 -3.67
CA ALA A 225 14.92 11.00 -3.10
C ALA A 225 13.71 10.59 -2.22
N THR A 226 12.85 9.70 -2.73
CA THR A 226 11.67 9.22 -2.03
C THR A 226 12.05 8.46 -0.75
N LEU A 227 12.92 7.45 -0.83
CA LEU A 227 13.32 6.66 0.34
C LEU A 227 14.14 7.49 1.33
N GLY A 228 14.98 8.41 0.85
CA GLY A 228 15.72 9.35 1.68
C GLY A 228 14.79 10.26 2.48
N ALA A 229 13.74 10.80 1.86
CA ALA A 229 12.74 11.63 2.54
C ALA A 229 11.98 10.86 3.61
N LEU A 230 11.52 9.64 3.28
CA LEU A 230 10.75 8.81 4.20
C LEU A 230 11.60 8.34 5.38
N ALA A 231 12.86 7.95 5.14
CA ALA A 231 13.80 7.55 6.19
C ALA A 231 14.18 8.73 7.10
N ALA A 232 14.48 9.89 6.52
CA ALA A 232 14.75 11.10 7.28
C ALA A 232 13.53 11.52 8.13
N ALA A 233 12.31 11.42 7.58
CA ALA A 233 11.08 11.74 8.30
C ALA A 233 10.80 10.78 9.46
N LEU A 234 11.24 9.51 9.39
CA LEU A 234 11.11 8.56 10.50
C LEU A 234 12.02 8.89 11.68
N VAL A 235 13.23 9.37 11.39
CA VAL A 235 14.26 9.62 12.40
C VAL A 235 14.15 11.03 12.97
N ALA A 236 13.98 12.02 12.11
CA ALA A 236 13.96 13.44 12.43
C ALA A 236 12.90 14.16 11.57
N PRO A 237 11.60 14.06 11.93
CA PRO A 237 10.50 14.60 11.12
C PRO A 237 10.59 16.12 10.91
N VAL A 238 11.13 16.85 11.89
CA VAL A 238 11.41 18.28 11.79
C VAL A 238 12.92 18.48 11.71
N SER A 239 13.46 18.46 10.49
CA SER A 239 14.88 18.70 10.25
C SER A 239 15.14 19.26 8.85
N PRO A 240 16.24 20.02 8.64
CA PRO A 240 16.65 20.47 7.32
C PRO A 240 16.88 19.32 6.34
N VAL A 241 17.33 18.16 6.82
CA VAL A 241 17.55 16.96 6.01
C VAL A 241 16.22 16.42 5.48
N THR A 242 15.24 16.24 6.35
CA THR A 242 13.88 15.81 5.93
C THR A 242 13.26 16.80 4.98
N ALA A 243 13.40 18.11 5.25
CA ALA A 243 12.89 19.16 4.37
C ALA A 243 13.51 19.09 2.97
N LEU A 244 14.83 18.96 2.89
CA LEU A 244 15.55 18.91 1.62
C LEU A 244 15.12 17.68 0.79
N PHE A 245 15.17 16.49 1.38
CA PHE A 245 14.79 15.27 0.67
C PHE A 245 13.32 15.27 0.27
N ALA A 246 12.42 15.73 1.14
CA ALA A 246 10.99 15.81 0.83
C ALA A 246 10.71 16.84 -0.28
N ALA A 247 11.37 17.99 -0.28
CA ALA A 247 11.24 18.98 -1.36
C ALA A 247 11.73 18.41 -2.70
N VAL A 248 12.91 17.76 -2.71
CA VAL A 248 13.45 17.11 -3.90
C VAL A 248 12.49 16.01 -4.39
N ALA A 249 11.97 15.17 -3.50
CA ALA A 249 10.99 14.14 -3.84
C ALA A 249 9.73 14.76 -4.45
N ALA A 250 9.16 15.81 -3.84
CA ALA A 250 7.99 16.51 -4.36
C ALA A 250 8.21 17.02 -5.79
N LEU A 251 9.33 17.72 -6.04
CA LEU A 251 9.69 18.19 -7.37
C LEU A 251 9.84 17.04 -8.37
N MET A 252 10.56 15.98 -8.00
CA MET A 252 10.80 14.86 -8.91
C MET A 252 9.53 14.09 -9.24
N HIS A 253 8.66 13.85 -8.25
CA HIS A 253 7.34 13.26 -8.46
C HIS A 253 6.46 14.17 -9.33
N GLY A 254 6.51 15.49 -9.14
CA GLY A 254 5.79 16.47 -9.93
C GLY A 254 6.24 16.48 -11.40
N VAL A 255 7.55 16.52 -11.65
CA VAL A 255 8.12 16.41 -13.01
C VAL A 255 7.70 15.09 -13.66
N ARG A 256 7.79 13.98 -12.92
CA ARG A 256 7.38 12.65 -13.40
C ARG A 256 5.91 12.63 -13.81
N LEU A 257 5.02 13.17 -12.98
CA LEU A 257 3.59 13.26 -13.24
C LEU A 257 3.29 14.16 -14.46
N ALA A 258 3.96 15.30 -14.57
CA ALA A 258 3.85 16.17 -15.73
C ALA A 258 4.29 15.47 -17.03
N GLY A 259 5.28 14.56 -16.95
CA GLY A 259 5.69 13.73 -18.08
C GLY A 259 4.63 12.74 -18.55
N TRP A 260 3.68 12.36 -17.70
CA TRP A 260 2.58 11.46 -18.03
C TRP A 260 1.35 12.20 -18.58
N TYR A 261 1.27 13.51 -18.37
CA TYR A 261 0.11 14.31 -18.74
C TYR A 261 -0.04 14.42 -20.25
N THR A 262 -1.29 14.28 -20.70
CA THR A 262 -1.72 14.68 -22.04
C THR A 262 -3.08 15.36 -21.93
N GLY A 263 -3.38 16.35 -22.78
CA GLY A 263 -4.67 17.04 -22.71
C GLY A 263 -5.90 16.13 -22.85
N LYS A 264 -5.75 14.99 -23.56
CA LYS A 264 -6.80 13.98 -23.74
C LYS A 264 -7.11 13.16 -22.47
N LEU A 265 -6.30 13.28 -21.42
CA LEU A 265 -6.51 12.58 -20.15
C LEU A 265 -7.91 12.82 -19.57
N TRP A 266 -8.42 14.04 -19.69
CA TRP A 266 -9.71 14.44 -19.11
C TRP A 266 -10.92 13.77 -19.77
N SER A 267 -10.76 13.21 -20.97
CA SER A 267 -11.87 12.50 -21.63
C SER A 267 -12.06 11.07 -21.12
N VAL A 268 -11.14 10.55 -20.29
CA VAL A 268 -11.21 9.17 -19.79
C VAL A 268 -11.24 9.17 -18.26
N PRO A 269 -12.39 8.85 -17.64
CA PRO A 269 -12.54 8.90 -16.20
C PRO A 269 -11.49 8.12 -15.39
N LEU A 270 -11.14 6.92 -15.88
CA LEU A 270 -10.13 6.07 -15.29
C LEU A 270 -8.73 6.72 -15.25
N LEU A 271 -8.39 7.58 -16.21
CA LEU A 271 -7.04 8.15 -16.27
C LEU A 271 -6.88 9.32 -15.31
N TRP A 272 -7.88 10.19 -15.18
CA TRP A 272 -7.73 11.35 -14.29
C TRP A 272 -7.67 10.95 -12.83
N ILE A 273 -8.41 9.93 -12.38
CA ILE A 273 -8.33 9.46 -10.99
C ILE A 273 -6.93 8.90 -10.66
N LEU A 274 -6.28 8.20 -11.60
CA LEU A 274 -4.91 7.70 -11.42
C LEU A 274 -3.89 8.84 -11.30
N HIS A 275 -4.06 9.92 -12.06
CA HIS A 275 -3.16 11.07 -11.99
C HIS A 275 -3.42 11.90 -10.74
N LEU A 276 -4.69 12.07 -10.35
CA LEU A 276 -5.08 12.75 -9.12
C LEU A 276 -4.55 12.01 -7.89
N GLY A 277 -4.69 10.68 -7.85
CA GLY A 277 -4.13 9.86 -6.79
C GLY A 277 -2.60 9.94 -6.70
N TYR A 278 -1.90 10.03 -7.83
CA TYR A 278 -0.45 10.27 -7.82
C TYR A 278 -0.09 11.72 -7.46
N ALA A 279 -0.91 12.70 -7.80
CA ALA A 279 -0.74 14.09 -7.39
C ALA A 279 -0.79 14.25 -5.87
N TRP A 280 -1.57 13.42 -5.18
CA TRP A 280 -1.56 13.36 -3.71
C TRP A 280 -0.20 12.93 -3.13
N ILE A 281 0.58 12.08 -3.83
CA ILE A 281 1.96 11.76 -3.42
C ILE A 281 2.85 13.01 -3.52
N VAL A 282 2.72 13.78 -4.61
CA VAL A 282 3.43 15.06 -4.78
C VAL A 282 3.09 16.02 -3.65
N LEU A 283 1.79 16.17 -3.38
CA LEU A 283 1.29 17.04 -2.31
C LEU A 283 1.75 16.56 -0.92
N GLY A 284 1.75 15.25 -0.66
CA GLY A 284 2.24 14.69 0.59
C GLY A 284 3.71 15.02 0.87
N PHE A 285 4.58 14.89 -0.15
CA PHE A 285 5.99 15.29 -0.02
C PHE A 285 6.17 16.81 0.11
N ALA A 286 5.36 17.61 -0.60
CA ALA A 286 5.41 19.06 -0.46
C ALA A 286 5.01 19.50 0.96
N LEU A 287 3.92 18.96 1.50
CA LEU A 287 3.47 19.23 2.86
C LEU A 287 4.47 18.73 3.92
N MET A 288 5.10 17.57 3.66
CA MET A 288 6.17 17.05 4.51
C MET A 288 7.37 18.01 4.55
N ALA A 289 7.78 18.56 3.40
CA ALA A 289 8.87 19.54 3.34
C ALA A 289 8.55 20.82 4.13
N LEU A 290 7.33 21.34 3.98
CA LEU A 290 6.88 22.53 4.71
C LEU A 290 6.84 22.29 6.23
N THR A 291 6.33 21.12 6.65
CA THR A 291 6.30 20.74 8.06
C THR A 291 7.72 20.59 8.61
N ALA A 292 8.63 20.03 7.82
CA ALA A 292 10.01 19.77 8.24
C ALA A 292 10.85 21.04 8.45
N ILE A 293 10.51 22.16 7.80
CA ILE A 293 11.11 23.49 8.06
C ILE A 293 10.44 24.25 9.21
N GLY A 294 9.48 23.63 9.92
CA GLY A 294 8.82 24.23 11.09
C GLY A 294 7.67 25.17 10.75
N LEU A 295 7.20 25.20 9.49
CA LEU A 295 5.94 25.91 9.19
C LEU A 295 4.80 25.20 9.90
N ASN A 296 3.90 25.98 10.49
CA ASN A 296 2.75 25.48 11.27
C ASN A 296 1.62 24.94 10.37
N VAL A 297 1.99 24.05 9.45
CA VAL A 297 1.06 23.16 8.76
C VAL A 297 0.81 22.02 9.75
N SER A 298 -0.45 21.63 9.95
CA SER A 298 -0.74 20.45 10.79
C SER A 298 0.11 19.27 10.29
N ALA A 299 0.98 18.71 11.13
CA ALA A 299 1.85 17.61 10.74
C ALA A 299 1.04 16.41 10.20
N SER A 300 -0.21 16.29 10.63
CA SER A 300 -1.17 15.31 10.10
C SER A 300 -1.54 15.55 8.63
N SER A 301 -1.39 16.75 8.07
CA SER A 301 -1.74 17.06 6.68
C SER A 301 -0.91 16.28 5.67
N ALA A 302 0.39 16.12 5.91
CA ALA A 302 1.24 15.30 5.04
C ALA A 302 0.83 13.81 5.12
N LEU A 303 0.56 13.32 6.33
CA LEU A 303 0.10 11.95 6.54
C LEU A 303 -1.27 11.70 5.89
N HIS A 304 -2.22 12.63 6.01
CA HIS A 304 -3.54 12.55 5.37
C HIS A 304 -3.44 12.64 3.84
N ALA A 305 -2.52 13.46 3.31
CA ALA A 305 -2.27 13.50 1.88
C ALA A 305 -1.77 12.15 1.35
N PHE A 306 -0.89 11.46 2.07
CA PHE A 306 -0.47 10.09 1.69
C PHE A 306 -1.58 9.04 1.91
N THR A 307 -2.33 9.13 3.00
CA THR A 307 -3.33 8.12 3.37
C THR A 307 -4.67 8.37 2.69
N ALA A 308 -5.49 9.29 3.21
CA ALA A 308 -6.80 9.60 2.65
C ALA A 308 -6.72 10.06 1.17
N GLY A 309 -5.67 10.82 0.82
CA GLY A 309 -5.45 11.31 -0.54
C GLY A 309 -4.93 10.21 -1.48
N ALA A 310 -3.65 9.84 -1.33
CA ALA A 310 -2.98 8.98 -2.30
C ALA A 310 -3.46 7.53 -2.20
N ILE A 311 -3.43 6.91 -1.02
CA ILE A 311 -3.91 5.54 -0.83
C ILE A 311 -5.39 5.50 -1.20
N GLY A 312 -6.22 6.35 -0.58
CA GLY A 312 -7.67 6.38 -0.83
C GLY A 312 -8.10 6.60 -2.29
N ALA A 313 -7.33 7.34 -3.10
CA ALA A 313 -7.64 7.55 -4.52
C ALA A 313 -7.08 6.46 -5.46
N LEU A 314 -6.04 5.72 -5.04
CA LEU A 314 -5.38 4.70 -5.87
C LEU A 314 -5.75 3.26 -5.49
N THR A 315 -6.57 3.07 -4.46
CA THR A 315 -7.07 1.78 -3.97
C THR A 315 -8.58 1.72 -4.06
#